data_AF-A0A669QIC3-F1
#
_entry.id   AF-A0A669QIC3-F1
#
_cell.length_a   1.000
_cell.length_b   1.000
_cell.length_c   1.000
_cell.angle_alpha   90.00
_cell.angle_beta   90.00
_cell.angle_gamma   90.00
#
_symmetry.space_group_name_H-M   'P 1'
#
loop_
_entity.id
_entity.type
_entity.pdbx_description
1 polymer ?
#
loop_
_entity_poly.entity_id
_entity_poly.type
_entity_poly.pdbx_seq_one_letter_code
_entity_poly.pdbx_strand_id
1 'polypeptide(L)'
;VPVPGVRKEERSKLCVWCLQKIKEQKVVVDELSNLKKNRKVYRQQPNSNIFFLVDRTETLSQCKNTLDQLKKAHQELENSEKTKVKK
;
A
#
# COMPACT_ATOMS: atom_id res chain seq x y z
N VAL A 1 2.15 -7.47 -33.76
CA VAL A 1 1.98 -6.01 -33.62
C VAL A 1 1.55 -5.70 -32.19
N PRO A 2 2.31 -4.94 -31.37
CA PRO A 2 1.90 -4.62 -30.01
C PRO A 2 0.96 -3.41 -30.01
N VAL A 3 -0.25 -3.60 -29.47
CA VAL A 3 -1.29 -2.58 -29.34
C VAL A 3 -0.86 -1.49 -28.34
N PRO A 4 -0.77 -0.20 -28.70
CA PRO A 4 -0.21 0.84 -27.82
C PRO A 4 -1.18 1.40 -26.76
N GLY A 5 -2.44 0.98 -26.73
CA GLY A 5 -3.51 1.63 -25.93
C GLY A 5 -3.67 1.16 -24.48
N VAL A 6 -3.24 -0.06 -24.16
CA VAL A 6 -3.57 -0.71 -22.88
C VAL A 6 -2.75 -0.17 -21.68
N ARG A 7 -1.60 0.49 -21.93
CA ARG A 7 -0.65 0.86 -20.85
C ARG A 7 -1.02 2.12 -20.06
N LYS A 8 -1.80 3.06 -20.60
CA LYS A 8 -2.09 4.33 -19.91
C LYS A 8 -3.24 4.20 -18.91
N GLU A 9 -4.33 3.54 -19.31
CA GLU A 9 -5.51 3.45 -18.45
C GLU A 9 -5.31 2.48 -17.27
N GLU A 10 -4.65 1.34 -17.50
CA GLU A 10 -4.25 0.43 -16.42
C GLU A 10 -3.27 1.07 -15.44
N ARG A 11 -2.34 1.91 -15.93
CA ARG A 11 -1.43 2.67 -15.06
C ARG A 11 -2.14 3.74 -14.24
N SER A 12 -3.11 4.44 -14.83
CA SER A 12 -3.92 5.42 -14.10
C SER A 12 -4.74 4.73 -13.00
N LYS A 13 -5.38 3.60 -13.30
CA LYS A 13 -6.07 2.75 -12.32
C LYS A 13 -5.13 2.26 -11.22
N LEU A 14 -3.92 1.82 -11.57
CA LEU A 14 -2.89 1.37 -10.63
C LEU A 14 -2.38 2.51 -9.74
N CYS A 15 -2.22 3.73 -10.28
CA CYS A 15 -1.80 4.92 -9.56
C CYS A 15 -2.83 5.33 -8.50
N VAL A 16 -4.11 5.41 -8.90
CA VAL A 16 -5.21 5.72 -7.95
C VAL A 16 -5.32 4.64 -6.87
N TRP A 17 -5.20 3.36 -7.24
CA TRP A 17 -5.18 2.25 -6.28
C TRP A 17 -4.03 2.37 -5.28
N CYS A 18 -2.80 2.62 -5.74
CA CYS A 18 -1.64 2.82 -4.87
C CYS A 18 -1.86 4.00 -3.91
N LEU A 19 -2.36 5.14 -4.40
CA LEU A 19 -2.64 6.31 -3.56
C LEU A 19 -3.67 6.01 -2.47
N GLN A 20 -4.72 5.27 -2.82
CA GLN A 20 -5.73 4.86 -1.85
C GLN A 20 -5.14 3.92 -0.80
N LYS A 21 -4.34 2.93 -1.21
CA LYS A 21 -3.65 2.02 -0.30
C LYS A 21 -2.63 2.71 0.60
N ILE A 22 -1.90 3.71 0.10
CA ILE A 22 -0.99 4.52 0.91
C ILE A 22 -1.75 5.28 2.01
N LYS A 23 -2.91 5.87 1.67
CA LYS A 23 -3.76 6.58 2.64
C LYS A 23 -4.30 5.64 3.71
N GLU A 24 -4.89 4.51 3.29
CA GLU A 24 -5.41 3.47 4.20
C GLU A 24 -4.30 2.97 5.14
N GLN A 25 -3.13 2.61 4.60
CA GLN A 25 -2.02 2.08 5.37
C GLN A 25 -1.44 3.11 6.35
N LYS A 26 -1.46 4.40 6.00
CA LYS A 26 -1.03 5.49 6.89
C LYS A 26 -1.95 5.61 8.10
N VAL A 27 -3.26 5.53 7.90
CA VAL A 27 -4.24 5.54 9.00
C VAL A 27 -4.01 4.33 9.91
N VAL A 28 -3.83 3.13 9.34
CA VAL A 28 -3.55 1.93 10.14
C VAL A 28 -2.30 2.08 11.02
N VAL A 29 -1.22 2.67 10.50
CA VAL A 29 0.00 2.92 11.28
C VAL A 29 -0.26 3.90 12.42
N ASP A 30 -1.03 4.96 12.16
CA ASP A 30 -1.39 5.97 13.17
C ASP A 30 -2.23 5.38 14.29
N GLU A 31 -3.29 4.64 13.94
CA GLU A 31 -4.18 3.96 14.88
C GLU A 31 -3.42 2.93 15.73
N LEU A 32 -2.54 2.12 15.13
CA LEU A 32 -1.72 1.15 15.85
C LEU A 32 -0.71 1.80 16.79
N SER A 33 -0.18 2.98 16.42
CA SER A 33 0.77 3.73 17.25
C SER A 33 0.07 4.41 18.42
N ASN A 34 -1.15 4.92 18.21
CA ASN A 34 -1.97 5.54 19.25
C ASN A 34 -2.64 4.50 20.17
N LEU A 35 -2.60 3.21 19.80
CA LEU A 35 -3.16 2.13 20.60
C LEU A 35 -2.44 1.96 21.95
N LYS A 36 -3.21 1.92 23.04
CA LYS A 36 -2.69 1.70 24.40
C LYS A 36 -1.88 0.39 24.50
N LYS A 37 -0.75 0.43 25.21
CA LYS A 37 0.30 -0.62 25.24
C LYS A 37 -0.19 -2.05 25.51
N ASN A 38 -1.28 -2.23 26.24
CA ASN A 38 -1.77 -3.56 26.68
C ASN A 38 -2.95 -4.08 25.83
N ARG A 39 -3.34 -3.39 24.76
CA ARG A 39 -4.44 -3.84 23.89
C ARG A 39 -3.92 -4.91 22.92
N LYS A 40 -4.74 -5.95 22.75
CA LYS A 40 -4.49 -7.03 21.79
C LYS A 40 -4.79 -6.56 20.38
N VAL A 41 -3.88 -6.82 19.45
CA VAL A 41 -4.07 -6.55 18.02
C VAL A 41 -4.42 -7.85 17.33
N TYR A 42 -5.44 -7.82 16.49
CA TYR A 42 -5.85 -8.96 15.70
C TYR A 42 -5.79 -8.65 14.22
N ARG A 43 -5.26 -9.58 13.42
CA ARG A 43 -5.20 -9.47 11.97
C ARG A 43 -6.19 -10.44 11.34
N GLN A 44 -7.02 -9.92 10.43
CA GLN A 44 -7.98 -10.72 9.69
C GLN A 44 -7.27 -11.54 8.59
N GLN A 45 -7.68 -12.79 8.41
CA GLN A 45 -7.30 -13.58 7.24
C GLN A 45 -7.95 -13.03 5.96
N PRO A 46 -7.24 -13.03 4.82
CA PRO A 46 -7.86 -12.70 3.55
C PRO A 46 -8.96 -13.70 3.21
N ASN A 47 -10.07 -13.22 2.62
CA ASN A 47 -11.22 -14.02 2.19
C ASN A 47 -11.90 -14.83 3.30
N SER A 48 -11.71 -14.42 4.57
CA SER A 48 -12.31 -15.06 5.73
C SER A 48 -12.58 -14.05 6.83
N ASN A 49 -13.45 -14.41 7.78
CA ASN A 49 -13.76 -13.60 8.96
C ASN A 49 -13.00 -14.07 10.20
N ILE A 50 -11.89 -14.79 10.01
CA ILE A 50 -11.04 -15.29 11.08
C ILE A 50 -9.99 -14.23 11.43
N PHE A 51 -9.79 -14.00 12.73
CA PHE A 51 -8.86 -13.02 13.28
C PHE A 51 -7.78 -13.72 14.12
N PHE A 52 -6.52 -13.48 13.81
CA PHE A 52 -5.40 -13.99 14.59
C PHE A 52 -4.80 -12.93 15.49
N LEU A 53 -4.52 -13.31 16.73
CA LEU A 53 -3.73 -12.50 17.63
C LEU A 53 -2.32 -12.35 17.05
N VAL A 54 -1.85 -11.12 16.93
CA VAL A 54 -0.54 -10.79 16.39
C VAL A 54 0.20 -9.84 17.32
N ASP A 55 1.53 -9.86 17.26
CA ASP A 55 2.32 -8.91 18.01
C ASP A 55 2.14 -7.49 17.45
N ARG A 56 1.96 -6.52 18.33
CA ARG A 56 1.72 -5.12 17.94
C ARG A 56 2.96 -4.53 17.27
N THR A 57 4.15 -4.80 17.77
CA THR A 57 5.39 -4.25 17.23
C THR A 57 5.71 -4.87 15.87
N GLU A 58 5.48 -6.17 15.72
CA GLU A 58 5.59 -6.86 14.44
C GLU A 58 4.61 -6.30 13.41
N THR A 59 3.33 -6.17 13.78
CA THR A 59 2.28 -5.64 12.89
C THR A 59 2.59 -4.20 12.47
N LEU A 60 3.04 -3.36 13.41
CA LEU A 60 3.42 -1.98 13.12
C LEU A 60 4.63 -1.90 12.20
N SER A 61 5.62 -2.77 12.37
CA SER A 61 6.79 -2.88 11.47
C SER A 61 6.37 -3.30 10.06
N GLN A 62 5.53 -4.33 9.95
CA GLN A 62 4.97 -4.79 8.67
C GLN A 62 4.20 -3.66 7.96
N CYS A 63 3.32 -2.96 8.69
CA CYS A 63 2.54 -1.85 8.15
C CYS A 63 3.43 -0.71 7.62
N LYS A 64 4.53 -0.39 8.32
CA LYS A 64 5.50 0.62 7.87
C LYS A 64 6.26 0.17 6.63
N ASN A 65 6.66 -1.10 6.56
CA ASN A 65 7.34 -1.66 5.39
C ASN A 65 6.43 -1.63 4.15
N THR A 66 5.18 -2.08 4.27
CA THR A 66 4.19 -2.01 3.19
C THR A 66 3.97 -0.57 2.72
N LEU A 67 3.90 0.39 3.64
CA LEU A 67 3.75 1.80 3.29
C LEU A 67 4.96 2.33 2.47
N ASP A 68 6.17 1.93 2.83
CA ASP A 68 7.39 2.31 2.11
C ASP A 68 7.41 1.71 0.70
N GLN A 69 7.09 0.42 0.57
CA GLN A 69 7.00 -0.27 -0.71
C GLN A 69 5.95 0.37 -1.64
N LEU A 70 4.77 0.69 -1.12
CA LEU A 70 3.71 1.33 -1.90
C LEU A 70 4.11 2.74 -2.38
N LYS A 71 4.79 3.51 -1.53
CA LYS A 71 5.33 4.83 -1.92
C LYS A 71 6.38 4.71 -3.01
N LYS A 72 7.30 3.75 -2.88
CA LYS A 72 8.33 3.49 -3.89
C LYS A 72 7.71 3.09 -5.23
N ALA A 73 6.76 2.15 -5.21
CA ALA A 73 6.05 1.72 -6.42
C ALA A 73 5.29 2.88 -7.08
N HIS A 74 4.65 3.74 -6.29
CA HIS A 74 3.99 4.95 -6.81
C HIS A 74 4.99 5.93 -7.45
N GLN A 75 6.13 6.17 -6.81
CA GLN A 75 7.18 7.05 -7.33
C GLN A 75 7.81 6.50 -8.62
N GLU A 76 8.02 5.19 -8.72
CA GLU A 76 8.51 4.53 -9.93
C GLU A 76 7.50 4.61 -11.08
N LEU A 77 6.20 4.51 -10.77
CA LEU A 77 5.12 4.70 -11.73
C LEU A 77 5.12 6.13 -12.30
N GLU A 78 5.24 7.16 -11.44
CA GLU A 78 5.34 8.56 -11.89
C GLU A 78 6.63 8.85 -12.68
N ASN A 79 7.78 8.35 -12.22
CA ASN A 79 9.07 8.60 -12.87
C ASN A 79 9.14 8.00 -14.28
N SER A 80 8.50 6.84 -14.48
CA SER A 80 8.43 6.20 -15.80
C SER A 80 7.49 6.91 -16.79
N GLU A 81 6.64 7.83 -16.34
CA GLU A 81 5.88 8.73 -17.21
C GLU A 81 6.76 9.87 -17.75
N LYS A 82 7.67 10.39 -16.92
CA LYS A 82 8.59 11.48 -17.29
C LYS A 82 9.64 11.04 -18.31
N THR A 83 10.06 9.77 -18.29
CA THR A 83 11.07 9.25 -19.22
C THR A 83 10.56 9.04 -20.65
N LYS A 84 9.24 9.05 -20.89
CA LYS A 84 8.67 8.88 -22.24
C LYS A 84 8.39 10.20 -22.97
N VAL A 85 8.57 11.35 -22.32
CA VAL A 85 8.36 12.69 -22.92
C VAL A 85 9.64 13.23 -23.57
N LYS A 86 10.79 12.56 -23.41
CA LYS A 86 12.07 12.97 -23.99
C LYS A 86 12.51 11.99 -25.06
N LYS A 87 11.78 11.94 -26.19
CA LYS A 87 12.31 11.40 -27.44
C LYS A 87 11.61 12.03 -28.63
#